data_AF-A0A497MBN3-F1
#
_entry.id   AF-A0A497MBN3-F1
#
_cell.length_a   1.000
_cell.length_b   1.000
_cell.length_c   1.000
_cell.angle_alpha   90.00
_cell.angle_beta   90.00
_cell.angle_gamma   90.00
#
_symmetry.space_group_name_H-M   'P 1'
#
loop_
_entity.id
_entity.type
_entity.pdbx_description
1 polymer ?
#
loop_
_entity_poly.entity_id
_entity_poly.type
_entity_poly.pdbx_seq_one_letter_code
_entity_poly.pdbx_strand_id
1 'polypeptide(L)'
;TGRVRWHIDYLLVNPGVELVESWGIENSVGMECEISKNIETVSASTVTGFGSSDCRFGCIGHLHRFEGDPRRRLGKLLAKLGLKAEKLRF
;
A
#
# COMPACT_ATOMS: atom_id res chain seq x y z
N THR A 1 -21.50 -10.11 -10.58
CA THR A 1 -20.30 -9.26 -10.77
C THR A 1 -20.30 -8.20 -9.69
N GLY A 2 -19.30 -8.21 -8.81
CA GLY A 2 -19.20 -7.24 -7.71
C GLY A 2 -18.98 -5.84 -8.26
N ARG A 3 -19.60 -4.82 -7.65
CA ARG A 3 -19.33 -3.42 -8.02
C ARG A 3 -17.90 -3.11 -7.59
N VAL A 4 -17.08 -2.70 -8.55
CA VAL A 4 -15.77 -2.11 -8.31
C VAL A 4 -16.00 -0.77 -7.60
N ARG A 5 -15.49 -0.62 -6.38
CA ARG A 5 -15.73 0.57 -5.54
C ARG A 5 -14.42 1.20 -5.10
N TRP A 6 -13.42 0.39 -4.78
CA TRP A 6 -12.14 0.83 -4.26
C TRP A 6 -11.07 0.83 -5.35
N HIS A 7 -10.04 1.68 -5.19
CA HIS A 7 -8.91 1.71 -6.12
C HIS A 7 -8.27 0.31 -6.30
N ILE A 8 -8.19 -0.49 -5.23
CA ILE A 8 -7.66 -1.86 -5.27
C ILE A 8 -8.56 -2.82 -6.06
N ASP A 9 -9.88 -2.65 -6.06
CA ASP A 9 -10.80 -3.53 -6.78
C ASP A 9 -10.50 -3.52 -8.29
N TYR A 10 -10.14 -2.36 -8.85
CA TYR A 10 -9.75 -2.23 -10.27
C TYR A 10 -8.50 -3.03 -10.62
N LEU A 11 -7.58 -3.23 -9.65
CA LEU A 11 -6.42 -4.10 -9.85
C LEU A 11 -6.83 -5.57 -9.73
N LEU A 12 -7.61 -5.93 -8.72
CA LEU A 12 -7.96 -7.32 -8.42
C LEU A 12 -8.87 -7.98 -9.45
N VAL A 13 -9.62 -7.21 -10.25
CA VAL A 13 -10.41 -7.76 -11.37
C VAL A 13 -9.60 -8.06 -12.63
N ASN A 14 -8.34 -7.61 -12.71
CA ASN A 14 -7.49 -7.85 -13.87
C ASN A 14 -6.87 -9.26 -13.77
N PRO A 15 -7.03 -10.14 -14.79
CA PRO A 15 -6.48 -11.50 -14.76
C PRO A 15 -4.94 -11.57 -14.69
N GLY A 16 -4.24 -10.47 -14.97
CA GLY A 16 -2.79 -10.35 -14.80
C GLY A 16 -2.33 -9.96 -13.40
N VAL A 17 -3.24 -9.84 -12.43
CA VAL A 17 -2.94 -9.45 -11.04
C VAL A 17 -3.22 -10.62 -10.10
N GLU A 18 -2.25 -10.92 -9.24
CA GLU A 18 -2.38 -11.91 -8.19
C GLU A 18 -2.26 -11.24 -6.82
N LEU A 19 -3.20 -11.52 -5.91
CA LEU A 19 -3.11 -11.09 -4.52
C LEU A 19 -2.22 -12.05 -3.74
N VAL A 20 -0.98 -11.65 -3.49
CA VAL A 20 0.01 -12.49 -2.80
C VAL A 20 -0.14 -12.42 -1.27
N GLU A 21 -0.33 -11.21 -0.73
CA GLU A 21 -0.38 -10.99 0.73
C GLU A 21 -1.08 -9.66 1.04
N SER A 22 -1.74 -9.56 2.20
CA SER A 22 -2.22 -8.28 2.71
C SER A 22 -2.01 -8.17 4.21
N TRP A 23 -1.74 -6.95 4.65
CA TRP A 23 -1.52 -6.62 6.05
C TRP A 23 -2.54 -5.60 6.52
N GLY A 24 -3.22 -5.91 7.62
CA GLY A 24 -4.00 -4.95 8.39
C GLY A 24 -3.07 -4.20 9.34
N ILE A 25 -3.19 -2.87 9.35
CA ILE A 25 -2.50 -1.99 10.29
C ILE A 25 -3.58 -1.18 10.98
N GLU A 26 -3.73 -1.35 12.29
CA GLU A 26 -4.67 -0.54 13.07
C GLU A 26 -4.11 0.88 13.20
N ASN A 27 -4.86 1.89 12.75
CA ASN A 27 -4.37 3.25 12.72
C ASN A 27 -5.44 4.34 12.94
N SER A 28 -4.94 5.55 13.17
CA SER A 28 -5.70 6.80 13.15
C SER A 28 -5.51 7.54 11.81
N VAL A 29 -6.39 8.51 11.54
CA VAL A 29 -6.36 9.34 10.33
C VAL A 29 -4.98 10.02 10.17
N GLY A 30 -4.39 9.92 8.97
CA GLY A 30 -3.11 10.55 8.60
C GLY A 30 -1.92 9.58 8.55
N MET A 31 -2.01 8.44 9.21
CA MET A 31 -0.94 7.45 9.24
C MET A 31 -0.74 6.74 7.90
N GLU A 32 -1.79 6.60 7.08
CA GLU A 32 -1.68 6.08 5.71
C GLU A 32 -0.66 6.85 4.87
N CYS A 33 -0.73 8.19 4.90
CA CYS A 33 0.16 9.05 4.12
C CYS A 33 1.61 8.97 4.64
N GLU A 34 1.79 8.87 5.96
CA GLU A 34 3.12 8.66 6.55
C GLU A 34 3.72 7.31 6.15
N ILE A 35 2.93 6.24 6.21
CA ILE A 35 3.32 4.90 5.77
C ILE A 35 3.69 4.94 4.29
N SER A 36 2.82 5.49 3.43
CA SER A 36 3.06 5.57 1.99
C SER A 36 4.35 6.34 1.66
N LYS A 37 4.60 7.50 2.30
CA LYS A 37 5.86 8.24 2.12
C LYS A 37 7.09 7.45 2.55
N ASN A 38 7.02 6.72 3.65
CA ASN A 38 8.14 5.87 4.07
C ASN A 38 8.36 4.70 3.09
N ILE A 39 7.29 4.08 2.60
CA ILE A 39 7.33 3.02 1.59
C ILE A 39 7.94 3.53 0.28
N GLU A 40 7.57 4.76 -0.13
CA GLU A 40 8.13 5.42 -1.31
C GLU A 40 9.66 5.57 -1.25
N THR A 41 10.24 5.84 -0.07
CA THR A 41 11.72 5.96 0.07
C THR A 41 12.48 4.67 -0.22
N VAL A 42 11.78 3.53 -0.19
CA VAL A 42 12.38 2.20 -0.39
C VAL A 42 11.83 1.47 -1.61
N SER A 43 10.95 2.11 -2.38
CA SER A 43 10.39 1.59 -3.62
C SER A 43 11.25 1.94 -4.83
N ALA A 44 11.01 1.27 -5.95
CA ALA A 44 11.65 1.58 -7.22
C ALA A 44 10.93 2.72 -7.95
N SER A 45 9.60 2.79 -7.83
CA SER A 45 8.78 3.87 -8.38
C SER A 45 7.41 3.94 -7.70
N THR A 46 6.73 5.07 -7.86
CA THR A 46 5.35 5.30 -7.39
C THR A 46 4.46 5.58 -8.58
N VAL A 47 3.27 4.99 -8.61
CA VAL A 47 2.25 5.27 -9.63
C VAL A 47 1.53 6.56 -9.28
N THR A 48 1.76 7.60 -10.07
CA THR A 48 1.19 8.93 -9.83
C THR A 48 -0.34 8.91 -9.79
N GLY A 49 -0.92 9.49 -8.74
CA GLY A 49 -2.36 9.70 -8.58
C GLY A 49 -3.17 8.47 -8.13
N PHE A 50 -2.57 7.28 -7.99
CA PHE A 50 -3.29 6.11 -7.53
C PHE A 50 -3.53 6.18 -6.02
N GLY A 51 -4.79 6.11 -5.59
CA GLY A 51 -5.13 6.07 -4.16
C GLY A 51 -4.83 7.35 -3.37
N SER A 52 -4.53 8.46 -4.04
CA SER A 52 -4.13 9.72 -3.39
C SER A 52 -5.06 10.91 -3.71
N SER A 53 -6.25 10.67 -4.24
CA SER A 53 -7.18 11.72 -4.70
C SER A 53 -7.67 12.65 -3.59
N ASP A 54 -7.82 12.14 -2.38
CA ASP A 54 -8.21 12.88 -1.17
C ASP A 54 -7.03 13.24 -0.27
N CYS A 55 -5.80 12.92 -0.71
CA CYS A 55 -4.58 13.18 0.03
C CYS A 55 -4.28 14.69 0.10
N ARG A 56 -4.15 15.20 1.33
CA ARG A 56 -3.75 16.60 1.61
C ARG A 56 -2.27 16.77 1.92
N PHE A 57 -1.50 15.67 1.90
CA PHE A 57 -0.09 15.63 2.31
C PHE A 57 0.90 15.63 1.13
N GLY A 58 0.41 15.80 -0.10
CA GLY A 58 1.25 15.88 -1.30
C GLY A 58 1.94 14.57 -1.68
N CYS A 59 1.32 13.41 -1.41
CA CYS A 59 1.83 12.13 -1.89
C CYS A 59 1.76 12.05 -3.42
N ILE A 60 2.79 11.49 -4.06
CA ILE A 60 2.79 11.24 -5.52
C ILE A 60 1.69 10.23 -5.88
N GLY A 61 1.54 9.20 -5.06
CA GLY A 61 0.52 8.15 -5.14
C GLY A 61 0.75 7.12 -4.02
N HIS A 62 -0.21 6.24 -3.79
CA HIS A 62 -0.17 5.21 -2.74
C HIS A 62 0.03 3.79 -3.28
N LEU A 63 0.41 3.66 -4.56
CA LEU A 63 0.80 2.40 -5.19
C LEU A 63 2.28 2.46 -5.61
N HIS A 64 3.07 1.55 -5.04
CA HIS A 64 4.52 1.55 -5.19
C HIS A 64 5.02 0.24 -5.81
N ARG A 65 5.95 0.34 -6.75
CA ARG A 65 6.61 -0.79 -7.42
C ARG A 65 7.93 -1.10 -6.74
N PHE A 66 8.28 -2.38 -6.63
CA PHE A 66 9.54 -2.85 -6.06
C PHE A 66 10.30 -3.73 -7.06
N GLU A 67 11.63 -3.65 -7.01
CA GLU A 67 12.50 -4.66 -7.60
C GLU A 67 12.63 -5.83 -6.61
N GLY A 68 12.03 -6.97 -6.95
CA GLY A 68 11.99 -8.15 -6.09
C GLY A 68 10.96 -8.08 -4.97
N ASP A 69 11.00 -9.07 -4.08
CA ASP A 69 10.02 -9.23 -3.00
C ASP A 69 10.24 -8.22 -1.85
N PRO A 70 9.28 -7.31 -1.61
CA PRO A 70 9.44 -6.26 -0.61
C PRO A 70 9.05 -6.70 0.80
N ARG A 71 8.42 -7.87 1.00
CA ARG A 71 7.77 -8.26 2.27
C ARG A 71 8.69 -8.12 3.47
N ARG A 72 9.91 -8.67 3.41
CA ARG A 72 10.87 -8.57 4.52
C ARG A 72 11.28 -7.12 4.82
N ARG A 73 11.44 -6.30 3.78
CA ARG A 73 11.85 -4.89 3.92
C ARG A 73 10.72 -4.06 4.51
N LEU A 74 9.49 -4.24 4.01
CA LEU A 74 8.31 -3.55 4.51
C LEU A 74 8.01 -3.93 5.96
N GLY A 75 8.16 -5.20 6.33
CA GLY A 75 7.99 -5.64 7.72
C GLY A 75 8.94 -4.93 8.67
N LYS A 76 10.22 -4.78 8.30
CA LYS A 76 11.21 -4.02 9.08
C LYS A 76 10.88 -2.53 9.15
N LEU A 77 10.42 -1.95 8.05
CA LEU A 77 10.05 -0.54 7.97
C LEU A 77 8.86 -0.24 8.89
N LEU A 78 7.80 -1.04 8.83
CA LEU A 78 6.63 -0.86 9.70
C LEU A 78 6.99 -1.06 11.17
N ALA A 79 7.81 -2.06 11.50
CA ALA A 79 8.31 -2.25 12.86
C ALA A 79 9.13 -1.04 13.36
N LYS A 80 9.96 -0.43 12.49
CA LYS A 80 10.71 0.79 12.82
C LYS A 80 9.79 2.00 13.08
N LEU A 81 8.64 2.06 12.42
CA LEU A 81 7.60 3.07 12.66
C LEU A 81 6.74 2.76 13.90
N GLY A 82 7.01 1.67 14.62
CA GLY A 82 6.22 1.24 15.79
C GLY A 82 4.85 0.67 15.42
N LEU A 83 4.64 0.31 14.15
CA LEU A 83 3.36 -0.17 13.65
C LEU A 83 3.26 -1.69 13.74
N LYS A 84 2.15 -2.16 14.31
CA LYS A 84 1.81 -3.59 14.31
C LYS A 84 1.03 -3.91 13.04
N ALA A 85 1.65 -4.71 12.18
CA ALA A 85 1.03 -5.21 10.96
C ALA A 85 0.62 -6.68 11.15
N GLU A 86 -0.64 -7.00 10.86
CA GLU A 86 -1.18 -8.35 10.96
C GLU A 86 -1.51 -8.89 9.57
N LYS A 87 -1.02 -10.08 9.24
CA LYS A 87 -1.38 -10.72 7.97
C LYS A 87 -2.86 -11.09 7.98
N LEU A 88 -3.61 -10.60 7.00
CA LEU A 88 -5.00 -10.99 6.82
C LEU A 88 -5.05 -12.27 5.99
N ARG A 89 -6.03 -13.13 6.30
CA ARG A 89 -6.32 -14.34 5.53
C ARG A 89 -7.55 -14.09 4.68
N PHE A 90 -7.49 -14.59 3.45
CA PHE A 90 -8.58 -14.53 2.46
C PHE A 90 -9.04 -15.94 2.14
#